data_AF-A0A1J3DFY7-F1
#
_entry.id   AF-A0A1J3DFY7-F1
#
_cell.length_a   1.000
_cell.length_b   1.000
_cell.length_c   1.000
_cell.angle_alpha   90.00
_cell.angle_beta   90.00
_cell.angle_gamma   90.00
#
_symmetry.space_group_name_H-M   'P 1'
#
loop_
_entity.id
_entity.type
_entity.pdbx_description
1 polymer ?
#
loop_
_entity_poly.entity_id
_entity_poly.type
_entity_poly.pdbx_seq_one_letter_code
_entity_poly.pdbx_strand_id
1 'polypeptide(L)' 'EFTGIPYVSDAPYIDTGIGRQIKSIYQRKVDENQWELRSFPIGSRNCYTFRLKSGDRYLVRAGFLHGGYDDNAKTQFQ' A
#
# COMPACT_ATOMS: atom_id res chain seq x y z
N GLU A 1 6.07 -6.29 13.42
CA GLU A 1 6.88 -7.47 13.09
C GLU A 1 7.96 -7.07 12.08
N PHE A 2 9.25 -7.27 12.40
CA PHE A 2 10.30 -7.07 11.40
C PHE A 2 10.34 -8.29 10.49
N THR A 3 9.74 -8.18 9.30
CA THR A 3 9.58 -9.34 8.39
C THR A 3 10.92 -9.80 7.77
N GLY A 4 11.98 -9.00 7.86
CA GLY A 4 13.26 -9.27 7.18
C GLY A 4 13.19 -9.20 5.65
N ILE A 5 12.03 -8.83 5.10
CA ILE A 5 11.80 -8.69 3.66
C ILE A 5 12.12 -7.24 3.27
N PRO A 6 13.02 -7.01 2.31
CA PRO A 6 13.21 -5.68 1.75
C PRO A 6 12.01 -5.32 0.87
N TYR A 7 11.46 -4.12 1.08
CA TYR A 7 10.35 -3.58 0.28
C TYR A 7 10.87 -2.51 -0.68
N VAL A 8 10.22 -2.40 -1.84
CA VAL A 8 10.46 -1.35 -2.85
C VAL A 8 9.14 -0.64 -3.15
N SER A 9 9.23 0.60 -3.64
CA SER A 9 8.05 1.36 -4.06
C SER A 9 7.28 0.62 -5.15
N ASP A 10 5.95 0.69 -5.07
CA ASP A 10 5.03 0.09 -6.03
C ASP A 10 4.86 0.93 -7.31
N ALA A 11 5.35 2.18 -7.30
CA ALA A 11 5.18 3.15 -8.40
C ALA A 11 5.57 2.63 -9.81
N PRO A 12 6.60 1.79 -9.99
CA PRO A 12 6.94 1.26 -11.32
C PRO A 12 5.92 0.26 -11.89
N TYR A 13 4.98 -0.22 -11.08
CA TYR A 13 4.06 -1.29 -11.43
C TYR A 13 2.62 -0.81 -11.65
N ILE A 14 2.36 0.49 -11.51
CA ILE A 14 1.01 1.07 -11.63
C ILE A 14 1.05 2.52 -12.15
N ASP A 15 0.08 2.86 -13.02
CA ASP A 15 -0.03 4.19 -13.63
C ASP A 15 -1.05 5.12 -12.94
N THR A 16 -1.85 4.59 -12.01
CA THR A 16 -2.99 5.28 -11.41
C THR A 16 -2.92 5.34 -9.89
N GLY A 17 -3.72 6.24 -9.31
CA GLY A 17 -3.80 6.42 -7.86
C GLY A 17 -2.73 7.37 -7.31
N ILE A 18 -2.82 7.62 -6.01
CA ILE A 18 -1.99 8.61 -5.30
C ILE A 18 -1.27 7.89 -4.16
N GLY A 19 0.06 7.84 -4.24
CA GLY A 19 0.91 7.38 -3.14
C GLY A 19 0.86 8.37 -1.97
N ARG A 20 0.69 7.85 -0.75
CA ARG A 20 0.62 8.64 0.48
C ARG A 20 1.34 7.92 1.61
N GLN A 21 1.86 8.72 2.53
CA GLN A 21 2.40 8.23 3.78
C GLN A 21 1.37 8.41 4.89
N ILE A 22 1.27 7.44 5.79
CA ILE A 22 0.48 7.60 7.03
C ILE A 22 1.17 8.61 7.95
N LYS A 23 0.38 9.28 8.79
CA LYS A 23 0.87 10.21 9.82
C LYS A 23 1.81 9.46 10.78
N SER A 24 2.92 10.10 11.14
CA SER A 24 3.96 9.54 12.01
C SER A 24 3.44 8.99 13.34
N ILE A 25 2.37 9.58 13.88
CA ILE A 25 1.70 9.11 15.11
C ILE A 25 1.15 7.68 15.02
N TYR A 26 0.88 7.20 13.80
CA TYR A 26 0.35 5.86 13.52
C TYR A 26 1.43 4.86 13.07
N GLN A 27 2.59 5.32 12.62
CA GLN A 27 3.70 4.45 12.18
C GLN A 27 4.15 3.47 13.27
N ARG A 28 4.09 3.89 14.55
CA ARG A 28 4.39 3.00 15.69
C ARG A 28 3.37 1.89 15.95
N LYS A 29 2.21 1.91 15.27
CA LYS A 29 1.12 0.93 15.45
C LYS A 29 1.13 -0.17 14.37
N VAL A 30 1.89 0.02 13.31
CA VAL A 30 1.90 -0.84 12.12
C VAL A 30 3.31 -1.12 11.67
N ASP A 31 3.45 -2.08 10.77
CA ASP A 31 4.75 -2.44 10.22
C ASP A 31 5.23 -1.43 9.17
N GLU A 32 6.54 -1.35 8.96
CA GLU A 32 7.16 -0.37 8.06
C GLU A 32 6.63 -0.47 6.62
N ASN A 33 6.31 -1.68 6.17
CA ASN A 33 5.69 -1.93 4.86
C ASN A 33 4.27 -1.37 4.72
N GLN A 34 3.68 -0.89 5.82
CA GLN A 34 2.36 -0.27 5.88
C GLN A 34 2.44 1.25 6.11
N TRP A 35 3.64 1.83 6.21
CA TRP A 35 3.79 3.28 6.39
C TRP A 35 3.42 4.07 5.13
N GLU A 36 3.54 3.44 3.97
CA GLU A 36 3.10 3.98 2.70
C GLU A 36 1.94 3.15 2.14
N LEU A 37 1.05 3.84 1.43
CA LEU A 37 -0.08 3.22 0.76
C LEU A 37 -0.41 3.96 -0.54
N ARG A 38 -1.23 3.32 -1.36
CA ARG A 38 -1.82 3.94 -2.54
C ARG A 38 -3.32 4.10 -2.37
N SER A 39 -3.78 5.33 -2.58
CA SER A 39 -5.20 5.69 -2.55
C SER A 39 -5.75 5.87 -3.96
N PHE A 40 -7.03 5.54 -4.17
CA PHE A 40 -7.67 5.58 -5.49
C PHE A 40 -8.96 6.43 -5.48
N PRO A 41 -8.86 7.76 -5.40
CA PRO A 41 -10.03 8.62 -5.18
C PRO A 41 -10.92 8.82 -6.41
N ILE A 42 -10.43 8.57 -7.63
CA ILE A 42 -11.09 8.96 -8.90
C ILE A 42 -11.42 7.73 -9.78
N GLY A 43 -11.12 6.51 -9.33
CA GLY A 43 -11.15 5.34 -10.21
C GLY A 43 -12.00 4.18 -9.69
N SER A 44 -12.78 3.56 -10.59
CA SER A 44 -13.44 2.27 -10.34
C SER A 44 -12.51 1.07 -10.62
N ARG A 45 -11.45 1.25 -11.41
CA ARG A 45 -10.47 0.20 -11.77
C ARG A 45 -9.04 0.73 -11.71
N ASN A 46 -8.18 0.01 -11.02
CA ASN A 46 -6.74 0.26 -10.91
C ASN A 46 -6.00 -1.05 -11.16
N CYS A 47 -4.95 -1.03 -11.99
CA CYS A 47 -4.27 -2.24 -12.43
C CYS A 47 -2.77 -2.18 -12.10
N TYR A 48 -2.29 -3.20 -11.40
CA TYR A 48 -0.87 -3.44 -11.23
C TYR A 48 -0.38 -4.41 -12.31
N THR A 49 0.78 -4.14 -12.89
CA THR A 49 1.38 -4.97 -13.94
C THR A 49 2.71 -5.56 -13.46
N PHE A 50 2.79 -6.89 -13.42
CA PHE A 50 4.00 -7.63 -13.05
C PHE A 50 4.44 -8.53 -14.21
N ARG A 51 5.75 -8.56 -14.49
CA ARG A 51 6.34 -9.48 -15.47
C ARG A 51 6.64 -10.80 -14.78
N LEU A 52 5.71 -11.76 -14.89
CA LEU A 52 5.82 -13.08 -14.30
C LEU A 52 6.20 -14.13 -15.34
N LYS A 53 6.76 -15.26 -14.89
CA LYS A 53 7.11 -16.39 -15.75
C LYS A 53 5.98 -17.41 -15.76
N SER A 54 5.61 -17.89 -16.95
CA SER A 54 4.59 -18.93 -17.09
C SER A 54 5.04 -20.25 -16.46
N GLY A 55 4.12 -20.95 -15.80
CA GLY A 55 4.36 -22.24 -15.14
C GLY A 55 4.80 -22.12 -13.66
N ASP A 56 5.24 -20.96 -13.22
CA ASP A 56 5.62 -20.72 -11.83
C ASP A 56 4.38 -20.43 -10.95
N ARG A 57 4.48 -20.74 -9.65
CA ARG A 57 3.45 -20.43 -8.66
C ARG A 57 3.87 -19.23 -7.82
N TYR A 58 3.03 -18.21 -7.79
CA TYR A 58 3.27 -16.97 -7.03
C TYR A 58 2.22 -16.80 -5.93
N LEU A 59 2.65 -16.30 -4.77
CA LEU A 59 1.76 -15.82 -3.73
C LEU A 59 1.56 -14.31 -3.93
N VAL A 60 0.32 -13.89 -4.15
CA VAL A 60 -0.06 -12.47 -4.18
C VAL A 60 -0.71 -12.14 -2.84
N ARG A 61 -0.17 -11.14 -2.14
CA ARG A 61 -0.69 -10.64 -0.86
C ARG A 61 -0.88 -9.14 -0.96
N ALA A 62 -2.04 -8.65 -0.51
CA ALA A 62 -2.31 -7.23 -0.34
C ALA A 62 -2.64 -6.95 1.13
N GLY A 63 -2.07 -5.87 1.67
CA GLY A 63 -2.41 -5.34 2.97
C GLY A 63 -3.25 -4.07 2.80
N PHE A 64 -4.24 -3.88 3.66
CA PHE A 64 -5.11 -2.71 3.63
C PHE A 64 -5.11 -2.04 5.00
N LEU A 65 -4.90 -0.72 5.00
CA LEU A 65 -5.10 0.14 6.16
C LEU A 65 -6.15 1.18 5.83
N HIS A 66 -6.95 1.54 6.83
CA HIS A 66 -7.97 2.56 6.70
C HIS A 66 -7.68 3.72 7.67
N GLY A 67 -7.48 4.91 7.11
CA GLY A 67 -7.29 6.15 7.87
C GLY A 67 -5.84 6.55 8.09
N GLY A 68 -5.67 7.74 8.66
CA GLY A 68 -4.39 8.30 9.04
C GLY A 68 -3.43 8.68 7.91
N TYR A 69 -3.87 8.65 6.65
CA TYR A 69 -3.10 9.13 5.49
C TYR A 69 -3.73 10.34 4.80
N ASP A 70 -4.97 10.67 5.15
CA ASP A 70 -5.70 11.84 4.71
C ASP A 70 -5.97 12.78 5.89
N ASP A 71 -6.34 14.03 5.59
CA ASP A 71 -6.72 15.03 6.61
C ASP A 71 -8.19 14.95 7.01
N ASN A 72 -8.83 13.83 6.68
CA ASN A 72 -10.20 13.58 7.07
C ASN A 72 -10.23 13.10 8.53
N ALA A 73 -10.63 14.00 9.42
CA ALA A 73 -10.75 13.72 10.86
C ALA A 73 -11.75 12.60 11.21
N LYS A 74 -12.62 12.20 10.28
CA LYS A 74 -13.55 11.08 10.46
C LYS A 74 -12.91 9.72 10.22
N THR A 75 -11.77 9.67 9.53
CA THR A 75 -11.09 8.42 9.20
C THR A 75 -10.20 8.02 10.38
N GLN A 76 -10.80 7.32 11.34
CA GLN A 76 -10.04 6.74 12.45
C GLN A 76 -9.08 5.68 11.92
N PHE A 77 -7.82 5.76 12.35
CA PHE A 77 -6.82 4.73 12.10
C PHE A 77 -7.20 3.49 12.92
N GLN A 78 -7.79 2.50 12.24
CA GLN A 78 -8.15 1.19 12.81
C GLN A 78 -7.04 0.18 12.55
#